data_AF-A0A4Q3TXR7-F1
#
_entry.id   AF-A0A4Q3TXR7-F1
#
_cell.length_a   1.000
_cell.length_b   1.000
_cell.length_c   1.000
_cell.angle_alpha   90.00
_cell.angle_beta   90.00
_cell.angle_gamma   90.00
#
_symmetry.space_group_name_H-M   'P 1'
#
loop_
_entity.id
_entity.type
_entity.pdbx_description
1 polymer ?
#
loop_
_entity_poly.entity_id
_entity_poly.type
_entity_poly.pdbx_seq_one_letter_code
_entity_poly.pdbx_strand_id
1 'polypeptide(L)'
;MRTSLACGSVINNVPPSHLNGNTVSTINSRLLAAAEAADATKLRANQELSFLGGKLVGVGLSMPRERALSLISLDATNGRVLRPYLGGEEVNTSASATPDRYMIDFSDLSLEEARQWPSLLEIVEREVRPAREKDKRGTYKTYWWRPGESGRSLYRALGARKRCLVACVVTKHLVFSFQSTDCFFAQTLCIFPFDHFSPFAVLQSRIHERWARLLSSTMEDRLRYAASDCFETFPFPSVDPRSAHPALEAAGEMLYRARAVYMLGEQVGLTKTYNALKEPAITEPRVVHLRALHEALDAAVLAAYGWSDIAVPPFCVASAADRRALDLFESQVLARLVALNAARAAAERRS
;
A
#
# COMPACT_ATOMS: atom_id res chain seq x y z
N MET A 1 54.91 -16.10 34.44
CA MET A 1 53.57 -16.15 33.82
C MET A 1 53.74 -16.19 32.31
N ARG A 2 53.47 -17.34 31.67
CA ARG A 2 53.47 -17.47 30.21
C ARG A 2 52.08 -17.12 29.70
N THR A 3 51.98 -16.10 28.86
CA THR A 3 50.75 -15.70 28.18
C THR A 3 50.56 -16.63 26.97
N SER A 4 49.54 -17.48 27.02
CA SER A 4 49.12 -18.27 25.86
C SER A 4 48.31 -17.39 24.90
N LEU A 5 48.89 -17.03 23.76
CA LEU A 5 48.10 -16.55 22.62
C LEU A 5 47.49 -17.78 21.92
N ALA A 6 46.16 -17.89 21.96
CA ALA A 6 45.42 -18.82 21.11
C ALA A 6 45.28 -18.17 19.72
N CYS A 7 46.05 -18.64 18.75
CA CYS A 7 45.88 -18.30 17.35
C CYS A 7 44.88 -19.31 16.74
N GLY A 8 43.62 -18.88 16.55
CA GLY A 8 42.61 -19.71 15.89
C GLY A 8 42.79 -19.68 14.37
N SER A 9 42.97 -20.85 13.77
CA SER A 9 42.91 -21.05 12.31
C SER A 9 41.46 -20.91 11.83
N VAL A 10 41.25 -20.17 10.73
CA VAL A 10 39.94 -20.11 10.06
C VAL A 10 39.64 -21.49 9.49
N ILE A 11 38.54 -22.08 9.97
CA ILE A 11 38.12 -23.45 9.67
C ILE A 11 37.91 -23.61 8.15
N ASN A 12 38.75 -24.40 7.48
CA ASN A 12 38.62 -24.81 6.07
C ASN A 12 37.42 -25.74 5.79
N ASN A 13 36.53 -25.93 6.76
CA ASN A 13 35.35 -26.79 6.71
C ASN A 13 34.13 -26.06 7.28
N VAL A 14 33.83 -24.87 6.76
CA VAL A 14 32.50 -24.30 7.01
C VAL A 14 31.50 -25.19 6.26
N PRO A 15 30.61 -25.92 6.95
CA PRO A 15 29.58 -26.70 6.27
C PRO A 15 28.78 -25.75 5.38
N PRO A 16 28.32 -26.20 4.21
CA PRO A 16 27.61 -25.32 3.30
C PRO A 16 26.39 -24.73 4.01
N SER A 17 26.12 -23.45 3.77
CA SER A 17 24.97 -22.80 4.40
C SER A 17 23.70 -23.44 3.85
N HIS A 18 22.67 -23.56 4.70
CA HIS A 18 21.37 -24.06 4.28
C HIS A 18 20.32 -22.97 4.48
N LEU A 19 19.58 -22.62 3.43
CA LEU A 19 18.44 -21.70 3.48
C LEU A 19 17.21 -22.40 2.88
N ASN A 20 16.12 -22.47 3.65
CA ASN A 20 14.86 -23.14 3.25
C ASN A 20 15.06 -24.58 2.73
N GLY A 21 15.98 -25.33 3.34
CA GLY A 21 16.29 -26.71 2.96
C GLY A 21 17.19 -26.85 1.72
N ASN A 22 17.60 -25.76 1.10
CA ASN A 22 18.54 -25.76 -0.03
C ASN A 22 19.95 -25.40 0.42
N THR A 23 20.94 -26.08 -0.14
CA THR A 23 22.37 -25.76 0.04
C THR A 23 22.72 -24.49 -0.73
N VAL A 24 23.30 -23.50 -0.05
CA VAL A 24 23.64 -22.18 -0.59
C VAL A 24 25.07 -21.81 -0.23
N SER A 25 25.73 -21.03 -1.10
CA SER A 25 27.12 -20.62 -0.88
C SER A 25 27.26 -19.60 0.26
N THR A 26 26.30 -18.68 0.38
CA THR A 26 26.27 -17.60 1.39
C THR A 26 24.84 -17.26 1.77
N ILE A 27 24.64 -16.78 3.00
CA ILE A 27 23.40 -16.15 3.45
C ILE A 27 23.74 -14.73 3.90
N ASN A 28 23.08 -13.72 3.33
CA ASN A 28 23.33 -12.32 3.67
C ASN A 28 22.51 -11.86 4.89
N SER A 29 22.74 -10.61 5.33
CA SER A 29 22.07 -10.00 6.50
C SER A 29 20.53 -9.96 6.39
N ARG A 30 19.99 -10.12 5.18
CA ARG A 30 18.56 -10.16 4.87
C ARG A 30 17.99 -11.57 4.75
N LEU A 31 18.76 -12.58 5.19
CA LEU A 31 18.42 -14.00 5.12
C LEU A 31 18.16 -14.48 3.68
N LEU A 32 18.96 -13.98 2.73
CA LEU A 32 18.88 -14.38 1.32
C LEU A 32 20.11 -15.18 0.92
N ALA A 33 19.91 -16.14 0.03
CA ALA A 33 20.96 -16.96 -0.58
C ALA A 33 21.77 -16.18 -1.63
N ALA A 34 22.40 -15.07 -1.21
CA ALA A 34 23.13 -14.17 -2.08
C ALA A 34 24.31 -13.53 -1.32
N ALA A 35 25.18 -12.83 -2.05
CA ALA A 35 26.17 -11.95 -1.43
C ALA A 35 25.47 -10.79 -0.69
N GLU A 36 26.20 -10.16 0.22
CA GLU A 36 25.73 -8.93 0.87
C GLU A 36 25.52 -7.84 -0.18
N ALA A 37 24.36 -7.20 -0.15
CA ALA A 37 24.00 -6.12 -1.06
C ALA A 37 23.80 -4.84 -0.27
N ALA A 38 24.20 -3.71 -0.86
CA ALA A 38 23.92 -2.39 -0.31
C ALA A 38 22.41 -2.20 -0.09
N ASP A 39 22.05 -1.28 0.81
CA ASP A 39 20.66 -0.93 1.03
C ASP A 39 20.00 -0.40 -0.24
N ALA A 40 18.71 -0.73 -0.38
CA ALA A 40 17.90 -0.27 -1.50
C ALA A 40 17.90 1.27 -1.53
N THR A 41 18.22 1.83 -2.68
CA THR A 41 18.34 3.28 -2.85
C THR A 41 17.04 3.84 -3.43
N LYS A 42 16.59 4.99 -2.92
CA LYS A 42 15.42 5.68 -3.46
C LYS A 42 15.68 6.11 -4.91
N LEU A 43 14.73 5.86 -5.79
CA LEU A 43 14.80 6.19 -7.21
C LEU A 43 14.07 7.50 -7.47
N ARG A 44 14.69 8.43 -8.20
CA ARG A 44 14.08 9.71 -8.58
C ARG A 44 12.79 9.51 -9.37
N ALA A 45 12.74 8.46 -10.19
CA ALA A 45 11.54 8.11 -10.94
C ALA A 45 10.29 7.87 -10.06
N ASN A 46 10.48 7.48 -8.80
CA ASN A 46 9.40 7.15 -7.86
C ASN A 46 9.06 8.31 -6.90
N GLN A 47 9.78 9.43 -6.98
CA GLN A 47 9.52 10.59 -6.11
C GLN A 47 8.15 11.20 -6.40
N GLU A 48 7.51 11.72 -5.36
CA GLU A 48 6.18 12.36 -5.44
C GLU A 48 5.08 11.47 -6.05
N LEU A 49 5.24 10.14 -5.93
CA LEU A 49 4.26 9.14 -6.41
C LEU A 49 3.63 8.30 -5.30
N SER A 50 3.99 8.54 -4.04
CA SER A 50 3.34 7.92 -2.89
C SER A 50 3.20 8.93 -1.76
N PHE A 51 2.02 8.98 -1.14
CA PHE A 51 1.70 9.91 -0.08
C PHE A 51 0.96 9.19 1.05
N LEU A 52 1.11 9.67 2.29
CA LEU A 52 0.18 9.31 3.35
C LEU A 52 -1.05 10.22 3.29
N GLY A 53 -2.21 9.69 3.68
CA GLY A 53 -3.42 10.48 3.84
C GLY A 53 -3.32 11.51 4.96
N GLY A 54 -4.32 12.37 5.06
CA GLY A 54 -4.41 13.40 6.09
C GLY A 54 -4.76 12.85 7.47
N LYS A 55 -4.38 13.58 8.51
CA LYS A 55 -4.62 13.21 9.90
C LYS A 55 -5.85 13.93 10.45
N LEU A 56 -6.90 13.16 10.73
CA LEU A 56 -8.08 13.67 11.43
C LEU A 56 -7.87 13.58 12.94
N VAL A 57 -7.84 14.73 13.63
CA VAL A 57 -7.66 14.80 15.09
C VAL A 57 -8.88 15.45 15.72
N GLY A 58 -9.74 14.66 16.37
CA GLY A 58 -10.95 15.17 17.02
C GLY A 58 -12.18 14.41 16.52
N VAL A 59 -12.87 13.73 17.44
CA VAL A 59 -13.97 12.82 17.13
C VAL A 59 -15.10 13.54 16.38
N GLY A 60 -15.40 14.78 16.75
CA GLY A 60 -16.45 15.59 16.10
C GLY A 60 -16.15 16.08 14.68
N LEU A 61 -14.96 15.82 14.12
CA LEU A 61 -14.66 16.14 12.72
C LEU A 61 -15.15 15.06 11.74
N SER A 62 -15.52 13.87 12.22
CA SER A 62 -16.13 12.82 11.40
C SER A 62 -17.50 12.44 11.90
N MET A 63 -18.38 12.02 11.00
CA MET A 63 -19.72 11.55 11.34
C MET A 63 -20.17 10.42 10.40
N PRO A 64 -21.15 9.61 10.83
CA PRO A 64 -21.80 8.63 9.96
C PRO A 64 -22.45 9.30 8.75
N ARG A 65 -22.49 8.58 7.62
CA ARG A 65 -23.10 9.04 6.37
C ARG A 65 -24.51 9.59 6.55
N GLU A 66 -25.36 8.93 7.34
CA GLU A 66 -26.74 9.34 7.59
C GLU A 66 -26.83 10.76 8.19
N ARG A 67 -26.01 11.05 9.21
CA ARG A 67 -25.95 12.38 9.85
C ARG A 67 -25.45 13.45 8.87
N ALA A 68 -24.48 13.12 8.02
CA ALA A 68 -24.00 14.04 7.01
C ALA A 68 -25.08 14.36 5.96
N LEU A 69 -25.81 13.35 5.48
CA LEU A 69 -26.88 13.54 4.52
C LEU A 69 -28.06 14.33 5.10
N SER A 70 -28.39 14.16 6.39
CA SER A 70 -29.43 14.98 7.03
C SER A 70 -29.01 16.45 7.10
N LEU A 71 -27.74 16.73 7.44
CA LEU A 71 -27.19 18.09 7.43
C LEU A 71 -27.18 18.73 6.04
N ILE A 72 -26.89 17.95 4.99
CA ILE A 72 -26.97 18.43 3.59
C ILE A 72 -28.42 18.69 3.17
N SER A 73 -29.37 17.88 3.66
CA SER A 73 -30.79 18.05 3.35
C SER A 73 -31.38 19.30 4.03
N LEU A 74 -30.88 19.64 5.22
CA LEU A 74 -31.25 20.87 5.93
C LEU A 74 -30.64 22.13 5.28
N ASP A 75 -29.40 22.03 4.81
CA ASP A 75 -28.73 23.10 4.08
C ASP A 75 -27.77 22.50 3.04
N ALA A 76 -28.14 22.65 1.76
CA ALA A 76 -27.39 22.09 0.64
C ALA A 76 -25.95 22.64 0.55
N THR A 77 -25.68 23.83 1.10
CA THR A 77 -24.33 24.41 1.09
C THR A 77 -23.35 23.62 1.96
N ASN A 78 -23.84 22.87 2.96
CA ASN A 78 -23.03 21.95 3.77
C ASN A 78 -22.31 20.91 2.91
N GLY A 79 -22.90 20.51 1.77
CA GLY A 79 -22.29 19.56 0.84
C GLY A 79 -20.96 20.03 0.23
N ARG A 80 -20.64 21.34 0.32
CA ARG A 80 -19.36 21.89 -0.16
C ARG A 80 -18.18 21.58 0.77
N VAL A 81 -18.44 21.32 2.05
CA VAL A 81 -17.43 21.09 3.08
C VAL A 81 -17.64 19.75 3.81
N LEU A 82 -18.75 19.05 3.57
CA LEU A 82 -18.93 17.66 3.98
C LEU A 82 -18.35 16.73 2.93
N ARG A 83 -17.14 16.27 3.20
CA ARG A 83 -16.37 15.42 2.29
C ARG A 83 -16.45 13.95 2.72
N PRO A 84 -16.66 12.99 1.81
CA PRO A 84 -16.59 11.57 2.17
C PRO A 84 -15.23 11.25 2.80
N TYR A 85 -15.21 10.47 3.87
CA TYR A 85 -13.99 10.14 4.61
C TYR A 85 -13.68 8.65 4.45
N LEU A 86 -12.45 8.35 4.03
CA LEU A 86 -12.03 6.99 3.74
C LEU A 86 -10.80 6.61 4.57
N GLY A 87 -10.98 5.60 5.43
CA GLY A 87 -9.90 4.97 6.20
C GLY A 87 -9.60 3.55 5.73
N GLY A 88 -8.60 2.93 6.36
CA GLY A 88 -8.20 1.57 6.04
C GLY A 88 -9.26 0.51 6.30
N GLU A 89 -10.13 0.71 7.29
CA GLU A 89 -11.22 -0.22 7.59
C GLU A 89 -12.23 -0.25 6.44
N GLU A 90 -12.71 0.93 6.01
CA GLU A 90 -13.66 1.04 4.90
C GLU A 90 -13.10 0.46 3.60
N VAL A 91 -11.84 0.75 3.27
CA VAL A 91 -11.17 0.21 2.08
C VAL A 91 -11.14 -1.32 2.07
N ASN A 92 -10.87 -1.93 3.23
CA ASN A 92 -10.64 -3.37 3.32
C ASN A 92 -11.92 -4.19 3.52
N THR A 93 -13.00 -3.59 4.02
CA THR A 93 -14.23 -4.30 4.41
C THR A 93 -15.41 -4.05 3.50
N SER A 94 -15.47 -2.90 2.82
CA SER A 94 -16.58 -2.55 1.94
C SER A 94 -16.54 -3.33 0.63
N ALA A 95 -17.67 -3.92 0.25
CA ALA A 95 -17.85 -4.57 -1.05
C ALA A 95 -18.09 -3.56 -2.19
N SER A 96 -18.77 -2.44 -1.88
CA SER A 96 -19.22 -1.44 -2.86
C SER A 96 -18.36 -0.17 -2.91
N ALA A 97 -17.35 -0.07 -2.04
CA ALA A 97 -16.53 1.14 -1.85
C ALA A 97 -17.35 2.41 -1.52
N THR A 98 -18.58 2.24 -1.02
CA THR A 98 -19.39 3.38 -0.57
C THR A 98 -18.82 3.91 0.75
N PRO A 99 -18.58 5.23 0.88
CA PRO A 99 -18.08 5.80 2.13
C PRO A 99 -19.14 5.75 3.23
N ASP A 100 -18.83 5.10 4.35
CA ASP A 100 -19.71 5.02 5.51
C ASP A 100 -19.63 6.27 6.41
N ARG A 101 -18.59 7.08 6.22
CA ARG A 101 -18.31 8.28 7.00
C ARG A 101 -18.06 9.49 6.12
N TYR A 102 -18.38 10.64 6.67
CA TYR A 102 -18.07 11.96 6.13
C TYR A 102 -17.28 12.74 7.17
N MET A 103 -16.52 13.72 6.72
CA MET A 103 -15.83 14.66 7.59
C MET A 103 -16.18 16.11 7.25
N ILE A 104 -15.99 16.99 8.24
CA ILE A 104 -16.10 18.45 8.07
C ILE A 104 -14.75 18.98 7.60
N ASP A 105 -14.63 19.24 6.29
CA ASP A 105 -13.40 19.65 5.63
C ASP A 105 -13.24 21.18 5.60
N PHE A 106 -12.69 21.70 6.70
CA PHE A 106 -12.26 23.09 6.80
C PHE A 106 -10.76 23.28 6.55
N SER A 107 -10.10 22.33 5.86
CA SER A 107 -8.63 22.30 5.68
C SER A 107 -8.02 23.62 5.19
N ASP A 108 -8.63 24.23 4.17
CA ASP A 108 -8.15 25.45 3.54
C ASP A 108 -8.91 26.72 3.99
N LEU A 109 -9.84 26.60 4.96
CA LEU A 109 -10.67 27.73 5.40
C LEU A 109 -10.09 28.43 6.64
N SER A 110 -10.05 29.75 6.62
CA SER A 110 -9.95 30.57 7.83
C SER A 110 -11.17 30.36 8.73
N LEU A 111 -11.09 30.78 10.00
CA LEU A 111 -12.24 30.70 10.90
C LEU A 111 -13.40 31.58 10.39
N GLU A 112 -13.09 32.72 9.77
CA GLU A 112 -14.11 33.62 9.22
C GLU A 112 -14.84 33.00 8.03
N GLU A 113 -14.13 32.30 7.14
CA GLU A 113 -14.76 31.55 6.06
C GLU A 113 -15.58 30.37 6.61
N ALA A 114 -15.07 29.65 7.60
CA ALA A 114 -15.79 28.52 8.21
C ALA A 114 -17.11 28.93 8.89
N ARG A 115 -17.27 30.20 9.30
CA ARG A 115 -18.53 30.74 9.86
C ARG A 115 -19.67 30.77 8.84
N GLN A 116 -19.39 30.61 7.55
CA GLN A 116 -20.43 30.43 6.52
C GLN A 116 -21.19 29.10 6.66
N TRP A 117 -20.68 28.15 7.46
CA TRP A 117 -21.33 26.87 7.77
C TRP A 117 -21.63 26.76 9.28
N PRO A 118 -22.58 27.54 9.82
CA PRO A 118 -22.78 27.69 11.26
C PRO A 118 -23.11 26.35 11.94
N SER A 119 -23.96 25.51 11.34
CA SER A 119 -24.33 24.20 11.91
C SER A 119 -23.14 23.24 12.01
N LEU A 120 -22.20 23.29 11.06
CA LEU A 120 -21.01 22.45 11.08
C LEU A 120 -19.97 23.01 12.04
N LEU A 121 -19.78 24.33 12.07
CA LEU A 121 -18.84 24.97 13.00
C LEU A 121 -19.27 24.75 14.45
N GLU A 122 -20.57 24.79 14.75
CA GLU A 122 -21.10 24.49 16.09
C GLU A 122 -20.77 23.06 16.54
N ILE A 123 -20.87 22.06 15.64
CA ILE A 123 -20.46 20.68 15.92
C ILE A 123 -18.98 20.66 16.31
N VAL A 124 -18.12 21.30 15.51
CA VAL A 124 -16.67 21.31 15.75
C VAL A 124 -16.33 22.07 17.05
N GLU A 125 -17.02 23.16 17.34
CA GLU A 125 -16.84 23.93 18.57
C GLU A 125 -17.22 23.13 19.81
N ARG A 126 -18.35 22.43 19.76
CA ARG A 126 -18.82 21.61 20.89
C ARG A 126 -18.00 20.34 21.08
N GLU A 127 -17.66 19.64 19.99
CA GLU A 127 -17.14 18.26 20.04
C GLU A 127 -15.61 18.17 19.87
N VAL A 128 -14.95 19.22 19.35
CA VAL A 128 -13.51 19.19 19.02
C VAL A 128 -12.71 20.21 19.82
N ARG A 129 -13.19 21.45 19.93
CA ARG A 129 -12.48 22.55 20.61
C ARG A 129 -12.08 22.24 22.07
N PRO A 130 -12.93 21.66 22.93
CA PRO A 130 -12.57 21.44 24.35
C PRO A 130 -11.36 20.52 24.54
N ALA A 131 -11.19 19.53 23.65
CA ALA A 131 -10.02 18.66 23.67
C ALA A 131 -8.77 19.38 23.17
N ARG A 132 -8.91 20.24 22.15
CA ARG A 132 -7.79 20.96 21.53
C ARG A 132 -7.27 22.13 22.35
N GLU A 133 -8.08 22.73 23.21
CA GLU A 133 -7.63 23.78 24.14
C GLU A 133 -6.55 23.29 25.11
N LYS A 134 -6.49 21.97 25.34
CA LYS A 134 -5.47 21.29 26.15
C LYS A 134 -4.20 20.93 25.36
N ASP A 135 -4.12 21.25 24.07
CA ASP A 135 -2.95 20.94 23.24
C ASP A 135 -1.72 21.72 23.69
N LYS A 136 -0.65 21.00 24.05
CA LYS A 136 0.60 21.58 24.52
C LYS A 136 1.43 22.23 23.42
N ARG A 137 1.28 21.77 22.17
CA ARG A 137 2.04 22.30 21.02
C ARG A 137 1.41 23.56 20.43
N GLY A 138 0.19 23.89 20.82
CA GLY A 138 -0.54 25.11 20.46
C GLY A 138 -1.16 25.10 19.06
N THR A 139 -0.66 24.29 18.13
CA THR A 139 -1.18 24.26 16.74
C THR A 139 -2.67 23.92 16.69
N TYR A 140 -3.10 22.89 17.42
CA TYR A 140 -4.50 22.49 17.42
C TYR A 140 -5.37 23.45 18.22
N LYS A 141 -4.79 24.17 19.19
CA LYS A 141 -5.48 25.24 19.92
C LYS A 141 -5.77 26.43 19.00
N THR A 142 -4.80 26.83 18.18
CA THR A 142 -4.94 27.94 17.22
C THR A 142 -5.90 27.60 16.08
N TYR A 143 -5.80 26.39 15.51
CA TYR A 143 -6.59 25.96 14.35
C TYR A 143 -7.63 24.90 14.73
N TRP A 144 -8.34 25.11 15.83
CA TRP A 144 -9.20 24.09 16.43
C TRP A 144 -10.32 23.57 15.50
N TRP A 145 -10.69 24.33 14.48
CA TRP A 145 -11.74 23.96 13.53
C TRP A 145 -11.27 23.10 12.35
N ARG A 146 -9.96 23.04 12.07
CA ARG A 146 -9.39 22.32 10.91
C ARG A 146 -9.04 20.86 11.24
N PRO A 147 -8.90 19.94 10.27
CA PRO A 147 -8.23 18.66 10.54
C PRO A 147 -6.78 18.87 11.02
N GLY A 148 -6.17 17.81 11.57
CA GLY A 148 -4.82 17.90 12.11
C GLY A 148 -3.76 18.08 11.02
N GLU A 149 -3.85 17.28 9.96
CA GLU A 149 -3.03 17.42 8.75
C GLU A 149 -3.92 17.24 7.52
N SER A 150 -3.90 18.20 6.59
CA SER A 150 -4.82 18.24 5.44
C SER A 150 -4.37 17.41 4.23
N GLY A 151 -3.13 16.91 4.20
CA GLY A 151 -2.61 16.17 3.03
C GLY A 151 -2.45 17.05 1.78
N ARG A 152 -2.08 18.33 1.93
CA ARG A 152 -2.03 19.28 0.81
C ARG A 152 -1.15 18.83 -0.37
N SER A 153 0.02 18.23 -0.11
CA SER A 153 0.90 17.69 -1.16
C SER A 153 0.25 16.54 -1.93
N LEU A 154 -0.47 15.66 -1.22
CA LEU A 154 -1.26 14.59 -1.81
C LEU A 154 -2.32 15.16 -2.77
N TYR A 155 -3.20 16.06 -2.33
CA TYR A 155 -4.27 16.57 -3.19
C TYR A 155 -3.73 17.40 -4.37
N ARG A 156 -2.59 18.08 -4.21
CA ARG A 156 -1.88 18.70 -5.33
C ARG A 156 -1.42 17.67 -6.36
N ALA A 157 -0.83 16.56 -5.92
CA ALA A 157 -0.34 15.49 -6.79
C ALA A 157 -1.49 14.75 -7.50
N LEU A 158 -2.63 14.57 -6.81
CA LEU A 158 -3.85 14.02 -7.42
C LEU A 158 -4.35 14.91 -8.57
N GLY A 159 -4.34 16.23 -8.39
CA GLY A 159 -4.76 17.19 -9.40
C GLY A 159 -6.21 16.97 -9.83
N ALA A 160 -6.46 16.94 -11.14
CA ALA A 160 -7.81 16.77 -11.69
C ALA A 160 -8.26 15.30 -11.86
N ARG A 161 -7.44 14.32 -11.43
CA ARG A 161 -7.78 12.90 -11.56
C ARG A 161 -9.06 12.59 -10.79
N LYS A 162 -9.87 11.68 -11.33
CA LYS A 162 -11.13 11.24 -10.71
C LYS A 162 -10.98 10.02 -9.81
N ARG A 163 -9.87 9.30 -9.96
CA ARG A 163 -9.53 8.17 -9.13
C ARG A 163 -8.03 8.13 -8.86
N CYS A 164 -7.67 7.48 -7.76
CA CYS A 164 -6.30 7.18 -7.41
C CYS A 164 -6.21 5.76 -6.85
N LEU A 165 -4.99 5.22 -6.81
CA LEU A 165 -4.74 3.93 -6.18
C LEU A 165 -4.45 4.13 -4.69
N VAL A 166 -4.99 3.26 -3.84
CA VAL A 166 -4.73 3.30 -2.39
C VAL A 166 -4.38 1.90 -1.87
N ALA A 167 -3.60 1.87 -0.79
CA ALA A 167 -3.36 0.68 0.03
C ALA A 167 -3.39 1.05 1.51
N CYS A 168 -3.80 0.12 2.36
CA CYS A 168 -3.74 0.30 3.81
C CYS A 168 -2.29 0.25 4.30
N VAL A 169 -1.91 1.18 5.17
CA VAL A 169 -0.55 1.23 5.76
C VAL A 169 -0.33 0.02 6.65
N VAL A 170 -1.30 -0.38 7.47
CA VAL A 170 -1.21 -1.59 8.28
C VAL A 170 -2.18 -2.62 7.73
N THR A 171 -1.68 -3.77 7.29
CA THR A 171 -2.54 -4.79 6.67
C THR A 171 -1.96 -6.20 6.76
N LYS A 172 -2.86 -7.19 6.81
CA LYS A 172 -2.53 -8.61 6.67
C LYS A 172 -2.21 -8.96 5.20
N HIS A 173 -3.00 -8.41 4.29
CA HIS A 173 -2.86 -8.60 2.84
C HIS A 173 -2.56 -7.25 2.21
N LEU A 174 -1.40 -7.13 1.55
CA LEU A 174 -1.09 -5.93 0.79
C LEU A 174 -1.93 -5.93 -0.49
N VAL A 175 -2.98 -5.11 -0.48
CA VAL A 175 -3.98 -5.07 -1.55
C VAL A 175 -4.21 -3.63 -1.94
N PHE A 176 -4.26 -3.40 -3.25
CA PHE A 176 -4.45 -2.07 -3.83
C PHE A 176 -5.85 -1.95 -4.42
N SER A 177 -6.47 -0.78 -4.26
CA SER A 177 -7.80 -0.49 -4.81
C SER A 177 -7.87 0.92 -5.39
N PHE A 178 -8.65 1.12 -6.44
CA PHE A 178 -8.94 2.46 -6.94
C PHE A 178 -10.05 3.09 -6.09
N GLN A 179 -9.86 4.36 -5.74
CA GLN A 179 -10.82 5.14 -4.95
C GLN A 179 -11.06 6.49 -5.59
N SER A 180 -12.23 7.08 -5.36
CA SER A 180 -12.52 8.45 -5.81
C SER A 180 -11.61 9.45 -5.11
N THR A 181 -11.08 10.41 -5.87
CA THR A 181 -10.28 11.52 -5.33
C THR A 181 -11.12 12.59 -4.62
N ASP A 182 -12.45 12.51 -4.74
CA ASP A 182 -13.37 13.38 -4.00
C ASP A 182 -13.39 13.04 -2.50
N CYS A 183 -12.84 11.90 -2.09
CA CYS A 183 -12.72 11.50 -0.68
C CYS A 183 -11.59 12.23 0.04
N PHE A 184 -11.76 12.45 1.35
CA PHE A 184 -10.66 12.71 2.25
C PHE A 184 -10.03 11.39 2.68
N PHE A 185 -8.76 11.17 2.31
CA PHE A 185 -8.03 9.96 2.69
C PHE A 185 -7.41 10.10 4.09
N ALA A 186 -7.64 9.12 4.95
CA ALA A 186 -7.03 9.05 6.27
C ALA A 186 -5.54 8.67 6.21
N GLN A 187 -4.77 9.11 7.21
CA GLN A 187 -3.36 8.73 7.42
C GLN A 187 -3.10 7.21 7.49
N THR A 188 -4.15 6.39 7.67
CA THR A 188 -4.07 4.92 7.64
C THR A 188 -3.95 4.36 6.23
N LEU A 189 -4.03 5.22 5.21
CA LEU A 189 -3.87 4.89 3.81
C LEU A 189 -2.57 5.48 3.25
N CYS A 190 -1.95 4.72 2.34
CA CYS A 190 -0.98 5.21 1.39
C CYS A 190 -1.67 5.38 0.03
N ILE A 191 -1.50 6.55 -0.59
CA ILE A 191 -2.17 6.96 -1.81
C ILE A 191 -1.13 7.17 -2.91
N PHE A 192 -1.42 6.66 -4.10
CA PHE A 192 -0.61 6.78 -5.30
C PHE A 192 -1.44 7.48 -6.38
N PRO A 193 -0.95 8.55 -7.03
CA PRO A 193 -1.69 9.33 -8.02
C PRO A 193 -1.74 8.62 -9.40
N PHE A 194 -2.01 7.32 -9.40
CA PHE A 194 -2.23 6.49 -10.58
C PHE A 194 -3.72 6.25 -10.80
N ASP A 195 -4.15 6.34 -12.05
CA ASP A 195 -5.54 6.20 -12.48
C ASP A 195 -5.72 5.14 -13.58
N HIS A 196 -4.71 4.33 -13.87
CA HIS A 196 -4.72 3.26 -14.88
C HIS A 196 -4.13 1.95 -14.33
N PHE A 197 -4.34 0.84 -15.03
CA PHE A 197 -4.14 -0.50 -14.46
C PHE A 197 -2.70 -1.01 -14.48
N SER A 198 -1.79 -0.42 -15.25
CA SER A 198 -0.37 -0.83 -15.29
C SER A 198 0.33 -0.74 -13.92
N PRO A 199 0.35 0.41 -13.22
CA PRO A 199 0.92 0.50 -11.88
C PRO A 199 0.14 -0.34 -10.89
N PHE A 200 -1.18 -0.48 -11.04
CA PHE A 200 -1.96 -1.41 -10.23
C PHE A 200 -1.47 -2.85 -10.39
N ALA A 201 -1.26 -3.32 -11.62
CA ALA A 201 -0.80 -4.68 -11.92
C ALA A 201 0.57 -4.95 -11.29
N VAL A 202 1.51 -4.01 -11.44
CA VAL A 202 2.84 -4.13 -10.85
C VAL A 202 2.74 -4.15 -9.33
N LEU A 203 2.03 -3.22 -8.71
CA LEU A 203 1.93 -3.11 -7.26
C LEU A 203 1.14 -4.26 -6.63
N GLN A 204 0.13 -4.80 -7.31
CA GLN A 204 -0.69 -5.90 -6.82
C GLN A 204 0.00 -7.28 -6.97
N SER A 205 1.07 -7.36 -7.75
CA SER A 205 1.82 -8.60 -7.99
C SER A 205 2.56 -9.12 -6.76
N ARG A 206 2.83 -10.42 -6.72
CA ARG A 206 3.71 -11.03 -5.71
C ARG A 206 5.16 -10.54 -5.82
N ILE A 207 5.54 -9.98 -6.97
CA ILE A 207 6.86 -9.33 -7.18
C ILE A 207 7.00 -8.12 -6.27
N HIS A 208 6.02 -7.21 -6.27
CA HIS A 208 6.03 -6.05 -5.39
C HIS A 208 5.75 -6.43 -3.92
N GLU A 209 4.84 -7.37 -3.67
CA GLU A 209 4.58 -7.85 -2.30
C GLU A 209 5.87 -8.37 -1.64
N ARG A 210 6.70 -9.11 -2.38
CA ARG A 210 7.98 -9.62 -1.86
C ARG A 210 8.94 -8.49 -1.49
N TRP A 211 9.06 -7.48 -2.34
CA TRP A 211 9.87 -6.29 -2.08
C TRP A 211 9.37 -5.50 -0.85
N ALA A 212 8.06 -5.28 -0.79
CA ALA A 212 7.42 -4.57 0.31
C ALA A 212 7.65 -5.28 1.66
N ARG A 213 7.52 -6.61 1.70
CA ARG A 213 7.75 -7.41 2.91
C ARG A 213 9.21 -7.43 3.35
N LEU A 214 10.15 -7.27 2.42
CA LEU A 214 11.57 -7.19 2.77
C LEU A 214 11.92 -5.86 3.45
N LEU A 215 11.42 -4.75 2.91
CA LEU A 215 11.90 -3.41 3.27
C LEU A 215 10.99 -2.66 4.24
N SER A 216 9.73 -3.07 4.36
CA SER A 216 8.81 -2.48 5.34
C SER A 216 8.88 -3.20 6.68
N SER A 217 8.59 -2.47 7.74
CA SER A 217 8.44 -3.04 9.09
C SER A 217 7.14 -3.85 9.25
N THR A 218 7.03 -4.59 10.35
CA THR A 218 5.79 -5.24 10.78
C THR A 218 5.20 -4.56 12.01
N MET A 219 3.89 -4.71 12.19
CA MET A 219 3.19 -4.44 13.43
C MET A 219 2.58 -5.76 13.88
N GLU A 220 3.22 -6.40 14.87
CA GLU A 220 2.98 -7.82 15.19
C GLU A 220 3.28 -8.68 13.95
N ASP A 221 2.27 -9.41 13.44
CA ASP A 221 2.33 -10.26 12.26
C ASP A 221 1.92 -9.54 10.96
N ARG A 222 1.41 -8.30 11.06
CA ARG A 222 0.90 -7.53 9.91
C ARG A 222 1.99 -6.68 9.29
N LEU A 223 1.93 -6.53 7.97
CA LEU A 223 2.80 -5.60 7.25
C LEU A 223 2.43 -4.18 7.63
N ARG A 224 3.43 -3.36 7.96
CA ARG A 224 3.29 -1.90 8.03
C ARG A 224 3.97 -1.30 6.80
N TYR A 225 3.21 -1.19 5.71
CA TYR A 225 3.65 -0.70 4.41
C TYR A 225 4.27 0.70 4.52
N ALA A 226 5.58 0.77 4.35
CA ALA A 226 6.36 2.00 4.42
C ALA A 226 6.76 2.42 3.01
N ALA A 227 5.97 3.31 2.39
CA ALA A 227 6.19 3.70 1.00
C ALA A 227 7.58 4.32 0.77
N SER A 228 8.12 5.05 1.75
CA SER A 228 9.48 5.59 1.70
C SER A 228 10.57 4.52 1.57
N ASP A 229 10.32 3.34 2.15
CA ASP A 229 11.34 2.30 2.27
C ASP A 229 11.18 1.27 1.16
N CYS A 230 9.94 0.96 0.75
CA CYS A 230 9.66 0.01 -0.31
C CYS A 230 9.28 0.65 -1.65
N PHE A 231 8.27 1.53 -1.71
CA PHE A 231 7.79 2.09 -2.97
C PHE A 231 8.82 3.02 -3.62
N GLU A 232 9.39 3.96 -2.86
CA GLU A 232 10.38 4.91 -3.38
C GLU A 232 11.68 4.22 -3.84
N THR A 233 11.94 3.00 -3.36
CA THR A 233 13.09 2.19 -3.77
C THR A 233 12.73 1.13 -4.83
N PHE A 234 11.43 0.91 -5.11
CA PHE A 234 11.00 -0.19 -5.98
C PHE A 234 11.37 0.05 -7.46
N PRO A 235 12.19 -0.81 -8.08
CA PRO A 235 12.51 -0.64 -9.49
C PRO A 235 11.37 -1.20 -10.36
N PHE A 236 10.40 -0.36 -10.74
CA PHE A 236 9.29 -0.70 -11.67
C PHE A 236 9.78 -1.32 -12.99
N PRO A 237 9.01 -2.10 -13.76
CA PRO A 237 9.48 -2.65 -15.03
C PRO A 237 9.88 -1.55 -16.03
N SER A 238 9.06 -0.49 -16.13
CA SER A 238 9.41 0.74 -16.86
C SER A 238 10.20 1.72 -15.99
N VAL A 239 10.98 2.60 -16.62
CA VAL A 239 11.71 3.66 -15.89
C VAL A 239 10.74 4.66 -15.29
N ASP A 240 9.74 5.13 -16.03
CA ASP A 240 8.66 5.94 -15.48
C ASP A 240 7.48 5.04 -15.04
N PRO A 241 7.17 4.96 -13.73
CA PRO A 241 6.06 4.16 -13.22
C PRO A 241 4.68 4.58 -13.75
N ARG A 242 4.56 5.79 -14.30
CA ARG A 242 3.32 6.33 -14.91
C ARG A 242 3.08 5.80 -16.31
N SER A 243 4.07 5.15 -16.94
CA SER A 243 3.93 4.65 -18.31
C SER A 243 2.92 3.50 -18.36
N ALA A 244 1.99 3.57 -19.31
CA ALA A 244 1.08 2.48 -19.59
C ALA A 244 1.79 1.38 -20.39
N HIS A 245 1.56 0.12 -20.00
CA HIS A 245 2.04 -1.05 -20.72
C HIS A 245 0.83 -1.92 -21.10
N PRO A 246 0.54 -2.16 -22.40
CA PRO A 246 -0.71 -2.80 -22.82
C PRO A 246 -1.01 -4.14 -22.14
N ALA A 247 -0.01 -5.00 -21.99
CA ALA A 247 -0.19 -6.29 -21.32
C ALA A 247 -0.48 -6.15 -19.81
N LEU A 248 0.08 -5.12 -19.15
CA LEU A 248 -0.16 -4.87 -17.72
C LEU A 248 -1.51 -4.19 -17.50
N GLU A 249 -1.92 -3.29 -18.40
CA GLU A 249 -3.27 -2.74 -18.42
C GLU A 249 -4.31 -3.86 -18.49
N ALA A 250 -4.16 -4.77 -19.46
CA ALA A 250 -5.11 -5.87 -19.67
C ALA A 250 -5.16 -6.81 -18.45
N ALA A 251 -4.00 -7.30 -17.98
CA ALA A 251 -3.95 -8.21 -16.84
C ALA A 251 -4.47 -7.56 -15.54
N GLY A 252 -4.09 -6.31 -15.30
CA GLY A 252 -4.55 -5.53 -14.16
C GLY A 252 -6.05 -5.28 -14.19
N GLU A 253 -6.59 -4.88 -15.34
CA GLU A 253 -8.03 -4.67 -15.50
C GLU A 253 -8.83 -5.95 -15.29
N MET A 254 -8.39 -7.07 -15.89
CA MET A 254 -9.05 -8.37 -15.74
C MET A 254 -9.15 -8.79 -14.27
N LEU A 255 -8.02 -8.76 -13.54
CA LEU A 255 -8.00 -9.08 -12.12
C LEU A 255 -8.89 -8.12 -11.33
N TYR A 256 -8.77 -6.81 -11.56
CA TYR A 256 -9.50 -5.81 -10.79
C TYR A 256 -11.02 -5.97 -10.95
N ARG A 257 -11.49 -6.14 -12.19
CA ARG A 257 -12.92 -6.32 -12.49
C ARG A 257 -13.44 -7.64 -11.93
N ALA A 258 -12.74 -8.75 -12.13
CA ALA A 258 -13.15 -10.05 -11.59
C ALA A 258 -13.23 -10.03 -10.05
N ARG A 259 -12.25 -9.39 -9.39
CA ARG A 259 -12.25 -9.19 -7.93
C ARG A 259 -13.45 -8.36 -7.48
N ALA A 260 -13.77 -7.28 -8.17
CA ALA A 260 -14.93 -6.44 -7.84
C ALA A 260 -16.26 -7.21 -7.99
N VAL A 261 -16.42 -8.00 -9.06
CA VAL A 261 -17.59 -8.86 -9.27
C VAL A 261 -17.73 -9.89 -8.15
N TYR A 262 -16.63 -10.53 -7.73
CA TYR A 262 -16.63 -11.46 -6.60
C TYR A 262 -17.03 -10.78 -5.29
N MET A 263 -16.42 -9.64 -4.96
CA MET A 263 -16.71 -8.89 -3.74
C MET A 263 -18.19 -8.50 -3.63
N LEU A 264 -18.78 -8.00 -4.71
CA LEU A 264 -20.20 -7.65 -4.76
C LEU A 264 -21.10 -8.89 -4.71
N GLY A 265 -20.73 -9.97 -5.39
CA GLY A 265 -21.51 -11.22 -5.40
C GLY A 265 -21.58 -11.88 -4.03
N GLU A 266 -20.46 -11.91 -3.31
CA GLU A 266 -20.35 -12.57 -2.00
C GLU A 266 -20.58 -11.59 -0.82
N GLN A 267 -20.80 -10.29 -1.10
CA GLN A 267 -20.95 -9.23 -0.08
C GLN A 267 -19.77 -9.20 0.91
N VAL A 268 -18.55 -9.27 0.36
CA VAL A 268 -17.30 -9.28 1.14
C VAL A 268 -16.32 -8.19 0.68
N GLY A 269 -15.57 -7.65 1.63
CA GLY A 269 -14.44 -6.76 1.36
C GLY A 269 -13.17 -7.49 0.90
N LEU A 270 -12.12 -6.70 0.65
CA LEU A 270 -10.80 -7.18 0.26
C LEU A 270 -10.22 -8.17 1.29
N THR A 271 -10.31 -7.89 2.59
CA THR A 271 -9.71 -8.78 3.61
C THR A 271 -10.28 -10.20 3.54
N LYS A 272 -11.61 -10.32 3.50
CA LYS A 272 -12.30 -11.62 3.40
C LYS A 272 -12.02 -12.30 2.06
N THR A 273 -11.98 -11.54 0.97
CA THR A 273 -11.60 -12.03 -0.36
C THR A 273 -10.22 -12.69 -0.32
N TYR A 274 -9.19 -11.97 0.15
CA TYR A 274 -7.82 -12.49 0.16
C TYR A 274 -7.58 -13.59 1.21
N ASN A 275 -8.35 -13.62 2.30
CA ASN A 275 -8.38 -14.79 3.19
C ASN A 275 -8.83 -16.04 2.42
N ALA A 276 -9.92 -15.94 1.63
CA ALA A 276 -10.42 -17.06 0.84
C ALA A 276 -9.43 -17.48 -0.27
N LEU A 277 -8.79 -16.52 -0.95
CA LEU A 277 -7.76 -16.83 -1.94
C LEU A 277 -6.57 -17.59 -1.35
N LYS A 278 -6.24 -17.37 -0.07
CA LYS A 278 -5.12 -18.03 0.63
C LYS A 278 -5.51 -19.32 1.35
N GLU A 279 -6.78 -19.72 1.37
CA GLU A 279 -7.26 -20.94 2.03
C GLU A 279 -7.37 -22.12 1.05
N PRO A 280 -6.48 -23.13 1.11
CA PRO A 280 -6.48 -24.26 0.16
C PRO A 280 -7.79 -25.06 0.16
N ALA A 281 -8.48 -25.13 1.29
CA ALA A 281 -9.74 -25.87 1.40
C ALA A 281 -10.87 -25.24 0.56
N ILE A 282 -10.79 -23.93 0.25
CA ILE A 282 -11.77 -23.25 -0.59
C ILE A 282 -11.41 -23.48 -2.06
N THR A 283 -12.24 -24.27 -2.73
CA THR A 283 -12.05 -24.71 -4.12
C THR A 283 -13.15 -24.21 -5.06
N GLU A 284 -13.97 -23.27 -4.59
CA GLU A 284 -15.05 -22.66 -5.37
C GLU A 284 -14.52 -22.10 -6.71
N PRO A 285 -15.21 -22.34 -7.84
CA PRO A 285 -14.72 -21.93 -9.16
C PRO A 285 -14.35 -20.44 -9.27
N ARG A 286 -15.10 -19.56 -8.59
CA ARG A 286 -14.81 -18.11 -8.56
C ARG A 286 -13.50 -17.80 -7.85
N VAL A 287 -13.23 -18.47 -6.72
CA VAL A 287 -11.98 -18.32 -5.96
C VAL A 287 -10.79 -18.86 -6.75
N VAL A 288 -10.94 -20.05 -7.37
CA VAL A 288 -9.91 -20.63 -8.24
C VAL A 288 -9.62 -19.73 -9.43
N HIS A 289 -10.65 -19.14 -10.04
CA HIS A 289 -10.47 -18.19 -11.14
C HIS A 289 -9.68 -16.95 -10.72
N LEU A 290 -9.97 -16.37 -9.55
CA LEU A 290 -9.21 -15.23 -9.02
C LEU A 290 -7.74 -15.58 -8.74
N ARG A 291 -7.46 -16.80 -8.25
CA ARG A 291 -6.07 -17.30 -8.09
C ARG A 291 -5.34 -17.34 -9.43
N ALA A 292 -5.98 -17.92 -10.45
CA ALA A 292 -5.41 -17.98 -11.80
C ALA A 292 -5.18 -16.58 -12.41
N LEU A 293 -6.06 -15.61 -12.15
CA LEU A 293 -5.86 -14.23 -12.59
C LEU A 293 -4.68 -13.55 -11.90
N HIS A 294 -4.43 -13.85 -10.62
CA HIS A 294 -3.22 -13.39 -9.94
C HIS A 294 -1.95 -14.02 -10.53
N GLU A 295 -1.96 -15.32 -10.84
CA GLU A 295 -0.84 -16.00 -11.49
C GLU A 295 -0.57 -15.40 -12.88
N ALA A 296 -1.61 -15.14 -13.66
CA ALA A 296 -1.50 -14.47 -14.95
C ALA A 296 -0.97 -13.02 -14.83
N LEU A 297 -1.38 -12.30 -13.78
CA LEU A 297 -0.85 -10.97 -13.47
C LEU A 297 0.66 -11.02 -13.20
N ASP A 298 1.12 -11.95 -12.36
CA ASP A 298 2.53 -12.12 -12.04
C ASP A 298 3.35 -12.48 -13.29
N ALA A 299 2.82 -13.37 -14.15
CA ALA A 299 3.45 -13.71 -15.42
C ALA A 299 3.61 -12.49 -16.34
N ALA A 300 2.56 -11.65 -16.43
CA ALA A 300 2.61 -10.42 -17.23
C ALA A 300 3.63 -9.41 -16.67
N VAL A 301 3.73 -9.28 -15.34
CA VAL A 301 4.71 -8.42 -14.67
C VAL A 301 6.13 -8.94 -14.93
N LEU A 302 6.39 -10.23 -14.76
CA LEU A 302 7.68 -10.84 -15.10
C LEU A 302 8.05 -10.59 -16.57
N ALA A 303 7.11 -10.77 -17.50
CA ALA A 303 7.34 -10.49 -18.91
C ALA A 303 7.69 -9.02 -19.17
N ALA A 304 7.04 -8.08 -18.48
CA ALA A 304 7.36 -6.65 -18.58
C ALA A 304 8.76 -6.30 -18.04
N TYR A 305 9.31 -7.11 -17.12
CA TYR A 305 10.71 -7.03 -16.70
C TYR A 305 11.69 -7.74 -17.65
N GLY A 306 11.19 -8.55 -18.59
CA GLY A 306 12.01 -9.47 -19.38
C GLY A 306 12.45 -10.73 -18.63
N TRP A 307 11.71 -11.12 -17.57
CA TRP A 307 12.02 -12.23 -16.66
C TRP A 307 11.10 -13.43 -16.85
N SER A 308 10.70 -13.71 -18.10
CA SER A 308 9.80 -14.82 -18.43
C SER A 308 10.38 -16.22 -18.15
N ASP A 309 11.67 -16.30 -17.80
CA ASP A 309 12.34 -17.52 -17.38
C ASP A 309 12.05 -17.91 -15.92
N ILE A 310 11.49 -16.99 -15.11
CA ILE A 310 11.04 -17.29 -13.75
C ILE A 310 9.66 -17.95 -13.82
N ALA A 311 9.55 -19.17 -13.30
CA ALA A 311 8.28 -19.88 -13.22
C ALA A 311 7.35 -19.25 -12.16
N VAL A 312 6.11 -18.98 -12.53
CA VAL A 312 5.08 -18.49 -11.60
C VAL A 312 4.52 -19.67 -10.80
N PRO A 313 4.64 -19.67 -9.46
CA PRO A 313 4.11 -20.72 -8.62
C PRO A 313 2.60 -20.54 -8.41
N PRO A 314 1.86 -21.60 -8.03
CA PRO A 314 0.46 -21.48 -7.64
C PRO A 314 0.25 -20.36 -6.62
N PHE A 315 -0.85 -19.61 -6.74
CA PHE A 315 -1.16 -18.50 -5.84
C PHE A 315 -1.42 -19.00 -4.41
N CYS A 316 -2.16 -20.10 -4.30
CA CYS A 316 -2.49 -20.73 -3.03
C CYS A 316 -1.52 -21.88 -2.75
N VAL A 317 -0.75 -21.77 -1.67
CA VAL A 317 0.21 -22.78 -1.27
C VAL A 317 -0.53 -23.91 -0.54
N ALA A 318 -0.77 -25.02 -1.23
CA ALA A 318 -1.50 -26.17 -0.69
C ALA A 318 -0.58 -27.33 -0.28
N SER A 319 0.64 -27.37 -0.80
CA SER A 319 1.59 -28.46 -0.58
C SER A 319 3.01 -27.96 -0.26
N ALA A 320 3.86 -28.88 0.22
CA ALA A 320 5.30 -28.61 0.38
C ALA A 320 5.99 -28.32 -0.96
N ALA A 321 5.48 -28.86 -2.09
CA ALA A 321 5.99 -28.55 -3.41
C ALA A 321 5.67 -27.11 -3.82
N ASP A 322 4.44 -26.65 -3.59
CA ASP A 322 4.04 -25.27 -3.85
C ASP A 322 4.86 -24.29 -3.02
N ARG A 323 5.12 -24.64 -1.75
CA ARG A 323 5.98 -23.83 -0.87
C ARG A 323 7.39 -23.69 -1.42
N ARG A 324 8.02 -24.79 -1.86
CA ARG A 324 9.34 -24.75 -2.49
C ARG A 324 9.33 -23.93 -3.79
N ALA A 325 8.27 -24.05 -4.59
CA ALA A 325 8.13 -23.26 -5.81
C ALA A 325 8.00 -21.76 -5.52
N LEU A 326 7.23 -21.40 -4.47
CA LEU A 326 7.11 -20.02 -4.00
C LEU A 326 8.44 -19.48 -3.48
N ASP A 327 9.15 -20.24 -2.64
CA ASP A 327 10.45 -19.84 -2.10
C ASP A 327 11.46 -19.59 -3.25
N LEU A 328 11.47 -20.46 -4.26
CA LEU A 328 12.32 -20.30 -5.45
C LEU A 328 11.96 -19.03 -6.23
N PHE A 329 10.68 -18.84 -6.56
CA PHE A 329 10.18 -17.64 -7.23
C PHE A 329 10.57 -16.37 -6.47
N GLU A 330 10.31 -16.31 -5.17
CA GLU A 330 10.60 -15.13 -4.34
C GLU A 330 12.10 -14.84 -4.28
N SER A 331 12.95 -15.87 -4.20
CA SER A 331 14.41 -15.71 -4.18
C SER A 331 14.95 -15.15 -5.51
N GLN A 332 14.49 -15.67 -6.65
CA GLN A 332 14.92 -15.23 -7.98
C GLN A 332 14.44 -13.79 -8.26
N VAL A 333 13.17 -13.50 -7.96
CA VAL A 333 12.60 -12.16 -8.10
C VAL A 333 13.38 -11.16 -7.26
N LEU A 334 13.62 -11.48 -5.99
CA LEU A 334 14.26 -10.54 -5.09
C LEU A 334 15.71 -10.26 -5.47
N ALA A 335 16.47 -11.29 -5.87
CA ALA A 335 17.83 -11.11 -6.37
C ALA A 335 17.88 -10.12 -7.55
N ARG A 336 16.94 -10.26 -8.50
CA ARG A 336 16.87 -9.37 -9.68
C ARG A 336 16.40 -7.95 -9.33
N LEU A 337 15.44 -7.80 -8.41
CA LEU A 337 14.99 -6.48 -7.95
C LEU A 337 16.12 -5.71 -7.25
N VAL A 338 16.89 -6.37 -6.38
CA VAL A 338 18.05 -5.75 -5.72
C VAL A 338 19.08 -5.28 -6.75
N ALA A 339 19.42 -6.14 -7.73
CA ALA A 339 20.36 -5.78 -8.78
C ALA A 339 19.86 -4.62 -9.66
N LEU A 340 18.56 -4.63 -10.01
CA LEU A 340 17.94 -3.60 -10.83
C LEU A 340 17.84 -2.25 -10.11
N ASN A 341 17.52 -2.24 -8.81
CA ASN A 341 17.55 -1.03 -7.99
C ASN A 341 18.95 -0.42 -7.99
N ALA A 342 19.99 -1.21 -7.71
CA ALA A 342 21.37 -0.75 -7.70
C ALA A 342 21.81 -0.17 -9.06
N ALA A 343 21.46 -0.85 -10.15
CA ALA A 343 21.76 -0.39 -11.51
C ALA A 343 21.08 0.96 -11.83
N ARG A 344 19.80 1.13 -11.46
CA ARG A 344 19.06 2.38 -11.66
C ARG A 344 19.59 3.52 -10.81
N ALA A 345 19.87 3.26 -9.53
CA ALA A 345 20.47 4.25 -8.65
C ALA A 345 21.86 4.70 -9.15
N ALA A 346 22.64 3.80 -9.75
CA ALA A 346 23.91 4.16 -10.40
C ALA A 346 23.72 4.95 -11.70
N ALA A 347 22.68 4.67 -12.48
CA ALA A 347 22.32 5.46 -13.66
C ALA A 347 21.89 6.89 -13.28
N GLU A 348 20.99 7.03 -12.30
CA GLU A 348 20.51 8.33 -11.81
C GLU A 348 21.62 9.18 -11.19
N ARG A 349 22.63 8.59 -10.54
CA ARG A 349 23.79 9.36 -10.04
C ARG A 349 24.68 9.94 -11.15
N ARG A 350 24.63 9.38 -12.36
CA ARG A 350 25.45 9.80 -13.51
C ARG A 350 24.76 10.82 -14.42
N SER A 351 23.43 10.89 -14.36
CA SER A 351 22.59 11.87 -15.06
C SER A 351 22.22 13.02 -14.14
#